data_AF-A0A250IH55-F1
#
_entry.id   AF-A0A250IH55-F1
#
_cell.length_a   1.000
_cell.length_b   1.000
_cell.length_c   1.000
_cell.angle_alpha   90.00
_cell.angle_beta   90.00
_cell.angle_gamma   90.00
#
_symmetry.space_group_name_H-M   'P 1'
#
loop_
_entity.id
_entity.type
_entity.pdbx_description
1 polymer ?
#
loop_
_entity_poly.entity_id
_entity_poly.type
_entity_poly.pdbx_seq_one_letter_code
_entity_poly.pdbx_strand_id
1 'polypeptide(L)'
;MFPTPAQVLKQREGALSETPFPLLLHALAVEERTCTLELKVRQREKRITFEDGAPVASSSNLLHETLGKFLVEKGKLSEVDYQKALAESVSTDVPLGGLVVQKGLISPFDLYKQMQANMAMKLLDCFRWTDARFRLIADIEPPDTSVRMNTSQLILTGVTNVMPFDEVATHFAFTDEQRFAQVPGIEGPKLSAKDARLFQSLRFRPTFSELMERSGMDTDATLRRLYAFCVLGLADFAEEVDKRPAPAAVGSGVQQALVPPPPLAPALTPLPGTLETVTAAPSGLPFSDDDDAVKNALLSAFLSHRSQDPFDLLAVPENVQPVALRKAFLALSDKFSPLRFQTADLKEKAEGLLVAYARAYGALSEVEQAALWRKRRQAAREKKTSTGRPSTAEQFRIRTDLLDASTQFDEAMKRLKATNHSGAFEYFEYACDIDPKPLYKAYRAWARYLMKPEAHGKLALQELQEVLKQEPGCEEAWFFTGEVSRGEGQWAQAEDAYRKAFKINPKNRQYVDLVQETMKRVKR
;
A
#
# COMPACT_ATOMS: atom_id res chain seq x y z
N MET A 1 23.73 5.05 12.85
CA MET A 1 23.77 4.58 11.44
C MET A 1 22.86 5.38 10.51
N PHE A 2 21.64 5.70 10.95
CA PHE A 2 20.68 6.52 10.19
C PHE A 2 20.44 7.89 10.85
N PRO A 3 20.01 8.92 10.09
CA PRO A 3 19.50 10.16 10.69
C PRO A 3 18.31 9.86 11.60
N THR A 4 18.11 10.69 12.62
CA THR A 4 16.96 10.52 13.52
C THR A 4 15.64 10.80 12.77
N PRO A 5 14.51 10.21 13.20
CA PRO A 5 13.19 10.51 12.64
C PRO A 5 12.90 12.01 12.45
N ALA A 6 13.17 12.80 13.48
CA ALA A 6 13.06 14.26 13.42
C ALA A 6 13.95 14.90 12.35
N GLN A 7 15.18 14.41 12.15
CA GLN A 7 16.10 14.92 11.11
C GLN A 7 15.60 14.60 9.70
N VAL A 8 15.12 13.38 9.49
CA VAL A 8 14.54 12.94 8.20
C VAL A 8 13.40 13.88 7.79
N LEU A 9 12.53 14.25 8.74
CA LEU A 9 11.34 15.07 8.48
C LEU A 9 11.57 16.58 8.56
N LYS A 10 12.82 17.04 8.66
CA LYS A 10 13.16 18.47 8.49
C LYS A 10 12.97 18.91 7.05
N GLN A 11 13.31 18.05 6.09
CA GLN A 11 13.11 18.32 4.68
C GLN A 11 11.68 17.92 4.29
N ARG A 12 10.95 18.85 3.67
CA ARG A 12 9.59 18.59 3.20
C ARG A 12 9.55 18.06 1.77
N GLU A 13 10.64 18.14 1.04
CA GLU A 13 10.79 17.59 -0.31
C GLU A 13 12.23 17.14 -0.54
N GLY A 14 12.41 16.16 -1.41
CA GLY A 14 13.72 15.56 -1.70
C GLY A 14 13.63 14.39 -2.68
N ALA A 15 14.71 13.63 -2.81
CA ALA A 15 14.76 12.41 -3.62
C ALA A 15 14.84 11.15 -2.75
N LEU A 16 14.19 10.07 -3.19
CA LEU A 16 14.21 8.78 -2.50
C LEU A 16 15.59 8.09 -2.56
N SER A 17 16.45 8.49 -3.48
CA SER A 17 17.85 8.05 -3.57
C SER A 17 18.73 8.63 -2.45
N GLU A 18 18.30 9.73 -1.81
CA GLU A 18 18.98 10.30 -0.64
C GLU A 18 18.27 9.90 0.65
N THR A 19 16.93 9.93 0.65
CA THR A 19 16.09 9.51 1.78
C THR A 19 15.16 8.39 1.36
N PRO A 20 15.61 7.12 1.47
CA PRO A 20 14.83 5.95 1.12
C PRO A 20 13.43 5.94 1.73
N PHE A 21 12.46 5.45 0.94
CA PHE A 21 11.07 5.28 1.36
C PHE A 21 10.89 4.60 2.74
N PRO A 22 11.60 3.51 3.10
CA PRO A 22 11.48 2.93 4.44
C PRO A 22 11.86 3.89 5.58
N LEU A 23 12.85 4.76 5.38
CA LEU A 23 13.24 5.78 6.37
C LEU A 23 12.17 6.85 6.52
N LEU A 24 11.58 7.32 5.41
CA LEU A 24 10.45 8.25 5.45
C LEU A 24 9.26 7.65 6.20
N LEU A 25 8.88 6.41 5.88
CA LEU A 25 7.79 5.72 6.56
C LEU A 25 8.03 5.58 8.06
N HIS A 26 9.24 5.16 8.43
CA HIS A 26 9.60 5.03 9.84
C HIS A 26 9.56 6.38 10.56
N ALA A 27 10.11 7.42 9.93
CA ALA A 27 10.13 8.75 10.52
C ALA A 27 8.72 9.32 10.72
N LEU A 28 7.83 9.15 9.73
CA LEU A 28 6.42 9.54 9.83
C LEU A 28 5.70 8.80 10.96
N ALA A 29 5.98 7.50 11.13
CA ALA A 29 5.39 6.70 12.19
C ALA A 29 5.85 7.12 13.59
N VAL A 30 7.15 7.34 13.79
CA VAL A 30 7.71 7.70 15.11
C VAL A 30 7.33 9.12 15.52
N GLU A 31 7.27 10.06 14.58
CA GLU A 31 6.88 11.45 14.84
C GLU A 31 5.35 11.65 14.77
N GLU A 32 4.57 10.55 14.62
CA GLU A 32 3.11 10.53 14.55
C GLU A 32 2.50 11.58 13.60
N ARG A 33 3.17 11.84 12.47
CA ARG A 33 2.77 12.94 11.59
C ARG A 33 1.52 12.59 10.78
N THR A 34 0.56 13.50 10.80
CA THR A 34 -0.58 13.53 9.90
C THR A 34 -0.23 14.42 8.70
N CYS A 35 0.04 13.82 7.54
CA CYS A 35 0.38 14.53 6.29
C CYS A 35 0.06 13.69 5.04
N THR A 36 0.04 14.32 3.87
CA THR A 36 0.06 13.61 2.57
C THR A 36 1.47 13.58 2.00
N LEU A 37 1.96 12.39 1.69
CA LEU A 37 3.20 12.15 0.96
C LEU A 37 2.88 11.98 -0.52
N GLU A 38 3.37 12.90 -1.35
CA GLU A 38 3.36 12.77 -2.80
C GLU A 38 4.68 12.16 -3.26
N LEU A 39 4.61 11.15 -4.11
CA LEU A 39 5.73 10.52 -4.78
C LEU A 39 5.55 10.66 -6.29
N LYS A 40 6.60 11.09 -6.98
CA LYS A 40 6.57 11.24 -8.43
C LYS A 40 7.84 10.67 -9.07
N VAL A 41 7.64 9.75 -10.02
CA VAL A 41 8.68 9.22 -10.91
C VAL A 41 8.19 9.35 -12.34
N ARG A 42 8.78 10.27 -13.11
CA ARG A 42 8.36 10.54 -14.50
C ARG A 42 6.85 10.86 -14.55
N GLN A 43 6.06 10.02 -15.22
CA GLN A 43 4.59 10.15 -15.29
C GLN A 43 3.85 9.40 -14.19
N ARG A 44 4.52 8.57 -13.38
CA ARG A 44 3.89 7.82 -12.29
C ARG A 44 3.80 8.71 -11.06
N GLU A 45 2.61 8.78 -10.47
CA GLU A 45 2.33 9.59 -9.30
C GLU A 45 1.54 8.78 -8.28
N LYS A 46 1.98 8.86 -7.02
CA LYS A 46 1.27 8.30 -5.88
C LYS A 46 1.12 9.35 -4.80
N ARG A 47 -0.07 9.44 -4.22
CA ARG A 47 -0.33 10.20 -3.01
C ARG A 47 -0.72 9.24 -1.91
N ILE A 48 -0.09 9.38 -0.76
CA ILE A 48 -0.31 8.53 0.41
C ILE A 48 -0.66 9.44 1.58
N THR A 49 -1.84 9.25 2.15
CA THR A 49 -2.31 10.01 3.31
C THR A 49 -1.96 9.26 4.58
N PHE A 50 -1.34 9.97 5.52
CA PHE A 50 -0.97 9.48 6.85
C PHE A 50 -1.84 10.17 7.92
N GLU A 51 -2.25 9.40 8.92
CA GLU A 51 -2.99 9.86 10.09
C GLU A 51 -2.32 9.23 11.33
N ASP A 52 -1.82 10.08 12.23
CA ASP A 52 -1.04 9.68 13.41
C ASP A 52 0.11 8.73 13.03
N GLY A 53 0.86 9.09 11.98
CA GLY A 53 2.02 8.35 11.47
C GLY A 53 1.72 7.06 10.71
N ALA A 54 0.46 6.62 10.60
CA ALA A 54 0.09 5.41 9.86
C ALA A 54 -0.52 5.75 8.49
N PRO A 55 -0.17 5.02 7.41
CA PRO A 55 -0.86 5.16 6.13
C PRO A 55 -2.34 4.76 6.28
N VAL A 56 -3.25 5.63 5.84
CA VAL A 56 -4.70 5.41 5.92
C VAL A 56 -5.41 5.47 4.57
N ALA A 57 -4.85 6.14 3.57
CA ALA A 57 -5.36 6.13 2.20
C ALA A 57 -4.23 6.29 1.19
N SER A 58 -4.44 5.80 -0.04
CA SER A 58 -3.50 6.02 -1.14
C SER A 58 -4.22 6.06 -2.48
N SER A 59 -3.91 7.09 -3.27
CA SER A 59 -4.30 7.23 -4.67
C SER A 59 -3.08 7.05 -5.58
N SER A 60 -3.28 6.38 -6.70
CA SER A 60 -2.28 6.17 -7.75
C SER A 60 -2.91 6.50 -9.10
N ASN A 61 -2.09 6.94 -10.04
CA ASN A 61 -2.52 7.12 -11.43
C ASN A 61 -2.32 5.87 -12.30
N LEU A 62 -1.89 4.74 -11.73
CA LEU A 62 -1.78 3.46 -12.42
C LEU A 62 -3.12 2.70 -12.43
N LEU A 63 -3.60 2.29 -13.61
CA LEU A 63 -4.92 1.65 -13.76
C LEU A 63 -5.03 0.32 -13.00
N HIS A 64 -4.02 -0.54 -13.10
CA HIS A 64 -3.99 -1.85 -12.43
C HIS A 64 -3.96 -1.74 -10.90
N GLU A 65 -3.60 -0.57 -10.37
CA GLU A 65 -3.63 -0.31 -8.93
C GLU A 65 -4.98 0.20 -8.42
N THR A 66 -5.90 0.55 -9.31
CA THR A 66 -7.25 0.97 -8.92
C THR A 66 -8.01 -0.19 -8.28
N LEU A 67 -8.87 0.13 -7.29
CA LEU A 67 -9.63 -0.90 -6.55
C LEU A 67 -10.46 -1.78 -7.50
N GLY A 68 -11.10 -1.18 -8.50
CA GLY A 68 -11.95 -1.90 -9.44
C GLY A 68 -11.19 -2.96 -10.25
N LYS A 69 -10.09 -2.56 -10.90
CA LYS A 69 -9.24 -3.50 -11.66
C LYS A 69 -8.59 -4.54 -10.75
N PHE A 70 -8.13 -4.13 -9.57
CA PHE A 70 -7.60 -5.06 -8.58
C PHE A 70 -8.63 -6.15 -8.17
N LEU A 71 -9.90 -5.79 -7.97
CA LEU A 71 -10.95 -6.77 -7.66
C LEU A 71 -11.19 -7.74 -8.81
N VAL A 72 -11.10 -7.28 -10.06
CA VAL A 72 -11.22 -8.13 -11.24
C VAL A 72 -10.05 -9.11 -11.34
N GLU A 73 -8.82 -8.63 -11.18
CA GLU A 73 -7.63 -9.47 -11.21
C GLU A 73 -7.62 -10.54 -10.11
N LYS A 74 -8.19 -10.23 -8.93
CA LYS A 74 -8.36 -11.18 -7.83
C LYS A 74 -9.56 -12.12 -8.01
N GLY A 75 -10.31 -12.01 -9.11
CA GLY A 75 -11.52 -12.80 -9.38
C GLY A 75 -12.66 -12.53 -8.39
N LYS A 76 -12.63 -11.39 -7.69
CA LYS A 76 -13.67 -10.96 -6.74
C LYS A 76 -14.79 -10.16 -7.41
N LEU A 77 -14.56 -9.70 -8.63
CA LEU A 77 -15.52 -8.99 -9.46
C LEU A 77 -15.35 -9.44 -10.91
N SER A 78 -16.44 -9.67 -11.64
CA SER A 78 -16.33 -9.95 -13.08
C SER A 78 -16.01 -8.67 -13.85
N GLU A 79 -15.35 -8.78 -15.02
CA GLU A 79 -15.10 -7.59 -15.85
C GLU A 79 -16.42 -6.92 -16.29
N VAL A 80 -17.47 -7.70 -16.56
CA VAL A 80 -18.79 -7.17 -16.94
C VAL A 80 -19.42 -6.38 -15.79
N ASP A 81 -19.37 -6.91 -14.58
CA ASP A 81 -19.95 -6.24 -13.41
C ASP A 81 -19.13 -5.02 -13.00
N TYR A 82 -17.79 -5.09 -13.14
CA TYR A 82 -16.92 -3.94 -12.97
C TYR A 82 -17.28 -2.79 -13.89
N GLN A 83 -17.45 -3.05 -15.20
CA GLN A 83 -17.78 -1.99 -16.17
C GLN A 83 -19.15 -1.36 -15.87
N LYS A 84 -20.15 -2.17 -15.51
CA LYS A 84 -21.48 -1.67 -15.10
C LYS A 84 -21.40 -0.82 -13.83
N ALA A 85 -20.71 -1.32 -12.81
CA ALA A 85 -20.53 -0.63 -11.54
C ALA A 85 -19.73 0.67 -11.69
N LEU A 86 -18.71 0.67 -12.55
CA LEU A 86 -17.92 1.86 -12.87
C LEU A 86 -18.77 2.92 -13.58
N ALA A 87 -19.54 2.54 -14.59
CA ALA A 87 -20.42 3.47 -15.32
C ALA A 87 -21.44 4.13 -14.39
N GLU A 88 -22.01 3.36 -13.45
CA GLU A 88 -22.95 3.86 -12.45
C GLU A 88 -22.27 4.71 -11.38
N SER A 89 -21.08 4.33 -10.92
CA SER A 89 -20.27 5.14 -9.99
C SER A 89 -19.97 6.52 -10.58
N VAL A 90 -19.64 6.60 -11.87
CA VAL A 90 -19.36 7.86 -12.57
C VAL A 90 -20.62 8.73 -12.74
N SER A 91 -21.78 8.11 -12.99
CA SER A 91 -23.04 8.85 -13.20
C SER A 91 -23.70 9.30 -11.89
N THR A 92 -23.53 8.53 -10.81
CA THR A 92 -24.15 8.80 -9.49
C THR A 92 -23.22 9.51 -8.51
N ASP A 93 -21.93 9.60 -8.83
CA ASP A 93 -20.86 10.13 -7.95
C ASP A 93 -20.72 9.35 -6.63
N VAL A 94 -21.14 8.08 -6.61
CA VAL A 94 -20.98 7.17 -5.47
C VAL A 94 -19.68 6.38 -5.61
N PRO A 95 -18.87 6.23 -4.54
CA PRO A 95 -17.65 5.41 -4.60
C PRO A 95 -17.92 3.97 -5.03
N LEU A 96 -17.12 3.46 -5.96
CA LEU A 96 -17.25 2.11 -6.53
C LEU A 96 -17.39 1.03 -5.46
N GLY A 97 -16.58 1.10 -4.39
CA GLY A 97 -16.62 0.15 -3.27
C GLY A 97 -17.99 0.05 -2.60
N GLY A 98 -18.63 1.18 -2.34
CA GLY A 98 -19.99 1.19 -1.77
C GLY A 98 -21.03 0.60 -2.72
N LEU A 99 -20.89 0.90 -4.02
CA LEU A 99 -21.81 0.42 -5.05
C LEU A 99 -21.77 -1.11 -5.21
N VAL A 100 -20.57 -1.71 -5.24
CA VAL A 100 -20.42 -3.16 -5.38
C VAL A 100 -20.97 -3.92 -4.17
N VAL A 101 -20.90 -3.33 -2.97
CA VAL A 101 -21.52 -3.88 -1.75
C VAL A 101 -23.04 -3.77 -1.81
N GLN A 102 -23.58 -2.62 -2.21
CA GLN A 102 -25.03 -2.42 -2.35
C GLN A 102 -25.66 -3.38 -3.35
N LYS A 103 -24.94 -3.72 -4.42
CA LYS A 103 -25.37 -4.71 -5.43
C LYS A 103 -25.17 -6.17 -4.99
N GLY A 104 -24.61 -6.41 -3.81
CA GLY A 104 -24.33 -7.75 -3.30
C GLY A 104 -23.24 -8.50 -4.08
N LEU A 105 -22.40 -7.79 -4.84
CA LEU A 105 -21.32 -8.39 -5.64
C LEU A 105 -20.12 -8.78 -4.75
N ILE A 106 -19.95 -8.09 -3.62
CA ILE A 106 -18.93 -8.38 -2.62
C ILE A 106 -19.46 -8.05 -1.23
N SER A 107 -19.10 -8.85 -0.23
CA SER A 107 -19.45 -8.58 1.17
C SER A 107 -18.66 -7.38 1.72
N PRO A 108 -19.19 -6.60 2.69
CA PRO A 108 -18.41 -5.54 3.34
C PRO A 108 -17.09 -6.04 3.95
N PHE A 109 -17.10 -7.24 4.52
CA PHE A 109 -15.90 -7.86 5.09
C PHE A 109 -14.85 -8.17 4.02
N ASP A 110 -15.26 -8.82 2.93
CA ASP A 110 -14.35 -9.11 1.83
C ASP A 110 -13.84 -7.83 1.17
N LEU A 111 -14.71 -6.82 0.98
CA LEU A 111 -14.31 -5.54 0.43
C LEU A 111 -13.22 -4.90 1.29
N TYR A 112 -13.42 -4.82 2.61
CA TYR A 112 -12.43 -4.26 3.53
C TYR A 112 -11.07 -4.96 3.41
N LYS A 113 -11.07 -6.30 3.37
CA LYS A 113 -9.87 -7.12 3.18
C LYS A 113 -9.21 -6.86 1.82
N GLN A 114 -9.99 -6.72 0.74
CA GLN A 114 -9.46 -6.39 -0.59
C GLN A 114 -8.92 -4.96 -0.64
N MET A 115 -9.52 -4.00 0.07
CA MET A 115 -9.01 -2.64 0.19
C MET A 115 -7.68 -2.61 0.95
N GLN A 116 -7.53 -3.39 2.03
CA GLN A 116 -6.25 -3.60 2.72
C GLN A 116 -5.19 -4.19 1.79
N ALA A 117 -5.54 -5.23 1.03
CA ALA A 117 -4.61 -5.86 0.09
C ALA A 117 -4.21 -4.91 -1.06
N ASN A 118 -5.16 -4.14 -1.61
CA ASN A 118 -4.89 -3.13 -2.64
C ASN A 118 -4.02 -1.99 -2.09
N MET A 119 -4.29 -1.52 -0.87
CA MET A 119 -3.48 -0.52 -0.18
C MET A 119 -2.05 -1.02 0.03
N ALA A 120 -1.89 -2.24 0.55
CA ALA A 120 -0.58 -2.86 0.73
C ALA A 120 0.19 -2.98 -0.59
N MET A 121 -0.47 -3.42 -1.67
CA MET A 121 0.14 -3.53 -3.00
C MET A 121 0.68 -2.17 -3.48
N LYS A 122 -0.14 -1.11 -3.43
CA LYS A 122 0.25 0.25 -3.84
C LYS A 122 1.45 0.77 -3.06
N LEU A 123 1.46 0.57 -1.74
CA LEU A 123 2.52 1.04 -0.86
C LEU A 123 3.81 0.23 -0.99
N LEU A 124 3.70 -1.09 -1.18
CA LEU A 124 4.85 -1.96 -1.38
C LEU A 124 5.56 -1.63 -2.70
N ASP A 125 4.81 -1.30 -3.75
CA ASP A 125 5.40 -0.88 -5.03
C ASP A 125 6.29 0.38 -4.89
N CYS A 126 5.98 1.29 -3.97
CA CYS A 126 6.82 2.48 -3.70
C CYS A 126 8.25 2.13 -3.24
N PHE A 127 8.50 0.93 -2.70
CA PHE A 127 9.86 0.48 -2.35
C PHE A 127 10.74 0.24 -3.59
N ARG A 128 10.15 0.16 -4.79
CA ARG A 128 10.87 0.07 -6.07
C ARG A 128 11.23 1.44 -6.64
N TRP A 129 10.66 2.52 -6.11
CA TRP A 129 10.73 3.86 -6.69
C TRP A 129 11.97 4.63 -6.21
N THR A 130 13.14 4.07 -6.43
CA THR A 130 14.44 4.56 -5.91
C THR A 130 14.75 6.00 -6.35
N ASP A 131 14.40 6.35 -7.58
CA ASP A 131 14.66 7.67 -8.17
C ASP A 131 13.48 8.66 -8.00
N ALA A 132 12.47 8.37 -7.17
CA ALA A 132 11.33 9.27 -7.02
C ALA A 132 11.69 10.55 -6.30
N ARG A 133 10.99 11.63 -6.67
CA ARG A 133 10.90 12.80 -5.81
C ARG A 133 9.73 12.66 -4.86
N PHE A 134 9.95 13.07 -3.62
CA PHE A 134 8.91 13.10 -2.61
C PHE A 134 8.58 14.53 -2.18
N ARG A 135 7.35 14.74 -1.73
CA ARG A 135 6.90 15.98 -1.08
C ARG A 135 5.91 15.67 0.05
N LEU A 136 6.06 16.33 1.19
CA LEU A 136 5.18 16.25 2.35
C LEU A 136 4.28 17.48 2.42
N ILE A 137 2.96 17.24 2.39
CA ILE A 137 1.91 18.25 2.46
C ILE A 137 1.19 18.10 3.80
N ALA A 138 1.20 19.16 4.62
CA ALA A 138 0.64 19.11 5.98
C ALA A 138 -0.89 19.30 6.04
N ASP A 139 -1.47 19.98 5.06
CA ASP A 139 -2.93 20.20 5.01
C ASP A 139 -3.59 19.01 4.33
N ILE A 140 -4.54 18.38 5.01
CA ILE A 140 -5.20 17.16 4.53
C ILE A 140 -6.69 17.25 4.86
N GLU A 141 -7.52 17.04 3.85
CA GLU A 141 -8.90 16.62 4.07
C GLU A 141 -8.91 15.12 4.41
N PRO A 142 -9.45 14.71 5.56
CA PRO A 142 -9.48 13.30 5.95
C PRO A 142 -10.27 12.50 4.90
N PRO A 143 -9.77 11.31 4.49
CA PRO A 143 -10.41 10.54 3.44
C PRO A 143 -11.76 9.99 3.92
N ASP A 144 -12.75 10.00 3.03
CA ASP A 144 -14.11 9.44 3.26
C ASP A 144 -14.07 7.96 3.66
N THR A 145 -13.08 7.23 3.18
CA THR A 145 -12.83 5.84 3.55
C THR A 145 -11.36 5.65 3.88
N SER A 146 -11.09 5.01 5.01
CA SER A 146 -9.73 4.80 5.50
C SER A 146 -9.46 3.33 5.79
N VAL A 147 -8.23 2.93 5.50
CA VAL A 147 -7.69 1.61 5.80
C VAL A 147 -6.32 1.80 6.42
N ARG A 148 -6.27 1.72 7.75
CA ARG A 148 -5.04 1.91 8.52
C ARG A 148 -4.09 0.73 8.32
N MET A 149 -2.86 1.01 7.91
CA MET A 149 -1.81 0.02 7.67
C MET A 149 -0.81 0.00 8.83
N ASN A 150 -0.28 -1.18 9.15
CA ASN A 150 0.84 -1.30 10.09
C ASN A 150 2.16 -0.91 9.39
N THR A 151 2.69 0.26 9.73
CA THR A 151 3.90 0.82 9.10
C THR A 151 5.13 -0.07 9.32
N SER A 152 5.33 -0.61 10.51
CA SER A 152 6.48 -1.47 10.82
C SER A 152 6.46 -2.77 10.00
N GLN A 153 5.28 -3.38 9.86
CA GLN A 153 5.09 -4.57 9.02
C GLN A 153 5.30 -4.26 7.54
N LEU A 154 4.85 -3.10 7.08
CA LEU A 154 5.03 -2.64 5.71
C LEU A 154 6.52 -2.44 5.38
N ILE A 155 7.28 -1.80 6.27
CA ILE A 155 8.73 -1.62 6.13
C ILE A 155 9.45 -2.95 6.05
N LEU A 156 9.21 -3.87 6.99
CA LEU A 156 9.83 -5.19 6.98
C LEU A 156 9.50 -5.94 5.68
N THR A 157 8.24 -5.93 5.25
CA THR A 157 7.79 -6.64 4.05
C THR A 157 8.36 -6.03 2.76
N GLY A 158 8.38 -4.69 2.66
CA GLY A 158 8.88 -3.96 1.49
C GLY A 158 10.38 -4.09 1.31
N VAL A 159 11.16 -3.91 2.37
CA VAL A 159 12.63 -4.09 2.33
C VAL A 159 12.99 -5.54 1.99
N THR A 160 12.28 -6.50 2.59
CA THR A 160 12.61 -7.92 2.44
C THR A 160 12.28 -8.47 1.06
N ASN A 161 11.15 -8.07 0.47
CA ASN A 161 10.61 -8.74 -0.73
C ASN A 161 10.60 -7.87 -2.00
N VAL A 162 10.73 -6.55 -1.87
CA VAL A 162 10.38 -5.63 -2.97
C VAL A 162 11.52 -4.67 -3.33
N MET A 163 12.18 -4.09 -2.34
CA MET A 163 13.26 -3.12 -2.55
C MET A 163 14.41 -3.75 -3.37
N PRO A 164 15.02 -3.06 -4.34
CA PRO A 164 16.20 -3.58 -5.05
C PRO A 164 17.35 -3.86 -4.07
N PHE A 165 18.14 -4.91 -4.32
CA PHE A 165 19.27 -5.27 -3.44
C PHE A 165 20.34 -4.18 -3.39
N ASP A 166 20.68 -3.62 -4.56
CA ASP A 166 21.73 -2.61 -4.68
C ASP A 166 21.43 -1.36 -3.84
N GLU A 167 20.15 -1.01 -3.69
CA GLU A 167 19.71 0.08 -2.83
C GLU A 167 19.89 -0.23 -1.36
N VAL A 168 19.55 -1.45 -0.95
CA VAL A 168 19.79 -1.93 0.42
C VAL A 168 21.29 -1.87 0.72
N ALA A 169 22.13 -2.39 -0.17
CA ALA A 169 23.58 -2.38 -0.02
C ALA A 169 24.17 -0.95 0.00
N THR A 170 23.67 -0.06 -0.85
CA THR A 170 24.11 1.35 -0.93
C THR A 170 23.80 2.11 0.36
N HIS A 171 22.61 1.91 0.92
CA HIS A 171 22.17 2.60 2.13
C HIS A 171 22.58 1.90 3.43
N PHE A 172 23.19 0.72 3.36
CA PHE A 172 23.54 -0.09 4.52
C PHE A 172 24.98 -0.60 4.47
N ALA A 173 25.92 0.35 4.57
CA ALA A 173 27.36 0.06 4.60
C ALA A 173 27.90 -0.10 6.03
N PHE A 174 28.74 -1.11 6.24
CA PHE A 174 29.44 -1.41 7.50
C PHE A 174 30.72 -2.20 7.21
N THR A 175 31.59 -2.34 8.22
CA THR A 175 32.81 -3.17 8.14
C THR A 175 32.53 -4.60 8.64
N ASP A 176 33.33 -5.57 8.19
CA ASP A 176 33.11 -6.99 8.51
C ASP A 176 33.22 -7.28 10.02
N GLU A 177 34.03 -6.51 10.74
CA GLU A 177 34.22 -6.61 12.19
C GLU A 177 33.10 -5.93 12.99
N GLN A 178 32.23 -5.15 12.33
CA GLN A 178 31.19 -4.39 13.00
C GLN A 178 30.16 -5.32 13.64
N ARG A 179 29.88 -5.10 14.92
CA ARG A 179 28.92 -5.90 15.70
C ARG A 179 27.57 -5.20 15.80
N PHE A 180 26.50 -5.97 15.70
CA PHE A 180 25.12 -5.50 15.78
C PHE A 180 24.45 -5.97 17.06
N ALA A 181 23.59 -5.16 17.66
CA ALA A 181 22.87 -5.49 18.89
C ALA A 181 21.37 -5.14 18.78
N GLN A 182 20.55 -5.81 19.58
CA GLN A 182 19.15 -5.44 19.75
C GLN A 182 19.04 -4.12 20.52
N VAL A 183 18.10 -3.28 20.10
CA VAL A 183 17.67 -2.10 20.85
C VAL A 183 16.44 -2.49 21.69
N PRO A 184 16.49 -2.41 23.03
CA PRO A 184 15.36 -2.75 23.89
C PRO A 184 14.30 -1.64 23.87
N GLY A 185 13.04 -2.02 24.16
CA GLY A 185 11.95 -1.08 24.42
C GLY A 185 11.23 -0.53 23.19
N ILE A 186 11.53 -1.05 22.00
CA ILE A 186 10.86 -0.66 20.75
C ILE A 186 9.90 -1.78 20.33
N GLU A 187 8.63 -1.44 20.09
CA GLU A 187 7.66 -2.37 19.55
C GLU A 187 7.94 -2.67 18.07
N GLY A 188 7.99 -3.96 17.73
CA GLY A 188 8.35 -4.43 16.40
C GLY A 188 7.18 -5.02 15.61
N PRO A 189 7.39 -5.29 14.32
CA PRO A 189 6.44 -6.00 13.47
C PRO A 189 6.27 -7.46 13.91
N LYS A 190 5.25 -8.13 13.35
CA LYS A 190 5.08 -9.57 13.53
C LYS A 190 6.14 -10.30 12.70
N LEU A 191 7.06 -10.96 13.38
CA LEU A 191 8.17 -11.68 12.75
C LEU A 191 7.77 -13.11 12.38
N SER A 192 8.24 -13.58 11.22
CA SER A 192 8.21 -15.01 10.91
C SER A 192 9.15 -15.80 11.83
N ALA A 193 9.00 -17.12 11.91
CA ALA A 193 9.92 -17.94 12.71
C ALA A 193 11.39 -17.78 12.31
N LYS A 194 11.67 -17.52 11.02
CA LYS A 194 13.03 -17.29 10.53
C LYS A 194 13.54 -15.91 10.94
N ASP A 195 12.74 -14.87 10.75
CA ASP A 195 13.13 -13.50 11.11
C ASP A 195 13.25 -13.33 12.63
N ALA A 196 12.42 -14.04 13.41
CA ALA A 196 12.52 -14.06 14.87
C ALA A 196 13.83 -14.71 15.35
N ARG A 197 14.30 -15.78 14.70
CA ARG A 197 15.61 -16.40 15.01
C ARG A 197 16.77 -15.46 14.71
N LEU A 198 16.75 -14.80 13.54
CA LEU A 198 17.75 -13.80 13.17
C LEU A 198 17.70 -12.60 14.12
N PHE A 199 16.51 -12.14 14.50
CA PHE A 199 16.38 -11.07 15.48
C PHE A 199 16.95 -11.50 16.83
N GLN A 200 16.60 -12.67 17.35
CA GLN A 200 17.10 -13.19 18.63
C GLN A 200 18.62 -13.35 18.69
N SER A 201 19.28 -13.69 17.58
CA SER A 201 20.74 -13.82 17.56
C SER A 201 21.46 -12.49 17.79
N LEU A 202 20.83 -11.35 17.50
CA LEU A 202 21.37 -10.01 17.79
C LEU A 202 21.60 -9.76 19.29
N ARG A 203 21.01 -10.57 20.20
CA ARG A 203 21.31 -10.50 21.64
C ARG A 203 22.76 -10.86 21.95
N PHE A 204 23.39 -11.68 21.11
CA PHE A 204 24.77 -12.13 21.29
C PHE A 204 25.80 -11.19 20.66
N ARG A 205 25.37 -10.02 20.20
CA ARG A 205 26.22 -9.01 19.56
C ARG A 205 27.04 -9.55 18.37
N PRO A 206 26.42 -10.25 17.40
CA PRO A 206 27.15 -10.92 16.35
C PRO A 206 27.73 -9.93 15.33
N THR A 207 28.78 -10.36 14.62
CA THR A 207 29.15 -9.75 13.33
C THR A 207 28.16 -10.20 12.24
N PHE A 208 28.23 -9.58 11.06
CA PHE A 208 27.36 -9.98 9.94
C PHE A 208 27.58 -11.44 9.51
N SER A 209 28.83 -11.90 9.47
CA SER A 209 29.18 -13.30 9.15
C SER A 209 28.61 -14.27 10.19
N GLU A 210 28.76 -13.98 11.48
CA GLU A 210 28.19 -14.79 12.58
C GLU A 210 26.64 -14.82 12.51
N LEU A 211 26.00 -13.73 12.06
CA LEU A 211 24.55 -13.64 11.88
C LEU A 211 24.06 -14.56 10.75
N MET A 212 24.80 -14.61 9.64
CA MET A 212 24.51 -15.51 8.52
C MET A 212 24.62 -16.97 8.95
N GLU A 213 25.72 -17.34 9.61
CA GLU A 213 25.95 -18.72 10.08
C GLU A 213 24.84 -19.20 11.03
N ARG A 214 24.42 -18.36 11.98
CA ARG A 214 23.39 -18.72 12.97
C ARG A 214 21.99 -18.78 12.37
N SER A 215 21.70 -17.93 11.39
CA SER A 215 20.37 -17.87 10.76
C SER A 215 20.21 -18.88 9.61
N GLY A 216 21.32 -19.34 9.01
CA GLY A 216 21.32 -20.18 7.81
C GLY A 216 20.78 -19.46 6.58
N MET A 217 20.83 -18.13 6.56
CA MET A 217 20.38 -17.29 5.45
C MET A 217 21.57 -16.90 4.56
N ASP A 218 21.28 -16.64 3.28
CA ASP A 218 22.27 -16.08 2.36
C ASP A 218 22.49 -14.58 2.62
N THR A 219 23.47 -14.01 1.93
CA THR A 219 23.87 -12.61 2.10
C THR A 219 22.71 -11.65 1.82
N ASP A 220 22.00 -11.83 0.70
CA ASP A 220 20.87 -10.96 0.32
C ASP A 220 19.77 -11.00 1.39
N ALA A 221 19.33 -12.21 1.79
CA ALA A 221 18.27 -12.33 2.76
C ALA A 221 18.67 -11.72 4.11
N THR A 222 19.88 -12.02 4.59
CA THR A 222 20.39 -11.53 5.89
C THR A 222 20.49 -10.01 5.89
N LEU A 223 21.11 -9.43 4.85
CA LEU A 223 21.33 -7.98 4.73
C LEU A 223 20.00 -7.21 4.75
N ARG A 224 18.99 -7.69 4.01
CA ARG A 224 17.65 -7.08 3.98
C ARG A 224 16.96 -7.07 5.33
N ARG A 225 16.97 -8.19 6.07
CA ARG A 225 16.34 -8.24 7.40
C ARG A 225 17.07 -7.33 8.38
N LEU A 226 18.40 -7.38 8.38
CA LEU A 226 19.20 -6.56 9.27
C LEU A 226 18.99 -5.07 8.98
N TYR A 227 19.00 -4.67 7.71
CA TYR A 227 18.67 -3.31 7.28
C TYR A 227 17.26 -2.90 7.74
N ALA A 228 16.24 -3.74 7.54
CA ALA A 228 14.89 -3.46 8.00
C ALA A 228 14.81 -3.26 9.53
N PHE A 229 15.49 -4.11 10.31
CA PHE A 229 15.55 -3.97 11.75
C PHE A 229 16.26 -2.70 12.19
N CYS A 230 17.33 -2.30 11.51
CA CYS A 230 18.01 -1.04 11.81
C CYS A 230 17.19 0.19 11.43
N VAL A 231 16.49 0.17 10.30
CA VAL A 231 15.55 1.25 9.91
C VAL A 231 14.43 1.39 10.93
N LEU A 232 13.86 0.27 11.40
CA LEU A 232 12.82 0.25 12.44
C LEU A 232 13.35 0.58 13.84
N GLY A 233 14.65 0.84 13.98
CA GLY A 233 15.30 1.11 15.26
C GLY A 233 15.43 -0.12 16.18
N LEU A 234 14.98 -1.31 15.76
CA LEU A 234 15.01 -2.56 16.55
C LEU A 234 16.43 -3.11 16.74
N ALA A 235 17.35 -2.74 15.86
CA ALA A 235 18.75 -3.11 15.90
C ALA A 235 19.64 -1.90 15.59
N ASP A 236 20.84 -1.85 16.14
CA ASP A 236 21.86 -0.85 15.77
C ASP A 236 23.25 -1.46 16.02
N PHE A 237 24.30 -0.70 15.72
CA PHE A 237 25.65 -1.09 16.11
C PHE A 237 25.77 -1.21 17.62
N ALA A 238 26.46 -2.27 18.09
CA ALA A 238 26.59 -2.55 19.51
C ALA A 238 27.16 -1.35 20.30
N GLU A 239 28.13 -0.64 19.72
CA GLU A 239 28.72 0.58 20.30
C GLU A 239 27.71 1.72 20.47
N GLU A 240 26.81 1.91 19.50
CA GLU A 240 25.77 2.94 19.55
C GLU A 240 24.67 2.57 20.54
N VAL A 241 24.35 1.27 20.66
CA VAL A 241 23.42 0.78 21.69
C VAL A 241 24.00 1.02 23.10
N ASP A 242 25.31 0.83 23.28
CA ASP A 242 25.97 1.06 24.57
C ASP A 242 26.05 2.55 24.95
N LYS A 243 26.15 3.45 23.96
CA LYS A 243 26.13 4.91 24.17
C LYS A 243 24.74 5.43 24.52
N ARG A 244 23.66 4.72 24.16
CA ARG A 244 22.31 5.15 24.52
C ARG A 244 22.14 5.05 26.02
N PRO A 245 21.61 6.09 26.69
CA PRO A 245 21.25 5.96 28.09
C PRO A 245 20.31 4.76 28.20
N ALA A 246 20.62 3.85 29.13
CA ALA A 246 19.76 2.71 29.40
C ALA A 246 18.32 3.24 29.51
N PRO A 247 17.34 2.64 28.82
CA PRO A 247 15.96 3.10 28.94
C PRO A 247 15.67 3.18 30.42
N ALA A 248 15.32 4.38 30.90
CA ALA A 248 14.84 4.57 32.25
C ALA A 248 13.81 3.47 32.42
N ALA A 249 14.12 2.50 33.30
CA ALA A 249 13.28 1.34 33.48
C ALA A 249 11.88 1.89 33.65
N VAL A 250 11.03 1.69 32.64
CA VAL A 250 9.61 1.93 32.80
C VAL A 250 9.25 0.85 33.79
N GLY A 251 9.28 1.22 35.06
CA GLY A 251 8.79 0.40 36.12
C GLY A 251 7.34 0.13 35.80
N SER A 252 7.09 -1.00 35.14
CA SER A 252 5.87 -1.80 35.29
C SER A 252 5.86 -2.37 36.71
N GLY A 253 5.93 -1.43 37.65
CA GLY A 253 6.06 -1.54 39.07
C GLY A 253 5.46 -0.25 39.60
N VAL A 254 4.21 0.02 39.23
CA VAL A 254 3.30 0.53 40.25
C VAL A 254 3.29 -0.59 41.30
N GLN A 255 4.24 -0.54 42.23
CA GLN A 255 4.04 -1.12 43.54
C GLN A 255 2.81 -0.39 44.05
N GLN A 256 1.64 -0.98 43.82
CA GLN A 256 0.52 -0.77 44.72
C GLN A 256 1.08 -1.06 46.09
N ALA A 257 1.32 0.00 46.85
CA ALA A 257 1.49 -0.12 48.28
C ALA A 257 0.27 -0.91 48.75
N LEU A 258 0.50 -2.15 49.18
CA LEU A 258 -0.48 -3.01 49.82
C LEU A 258 -0.93 -2.27 51.07
N VAL A 259 -1.96 -1.44 50.93
CA VAL A 259 -2.76 -1.00 52.06
C VAL A 259 -3.51 -2.25 52.52
N PRO A 260 -3.27 -2.74 53.75
CA PRO A 260 -3.99 -3.90 54.25
C PRO A 260 -5.49 -3.58 54.28
N PRO A 261 -6.36 -4.52 53.89
CA PRO A 261 -7.80 -4.28 53.93
C PRO A 261 -8.25 -4.00 55.38
N PRO A 262 -9.22 -3.11 55.61
CA PRO A 262 -9.77 -2.88 56.93
C PRO A 262 -10.49 -4.15 57.43
N PRO A 263 -10.59 -4.36 58.76
CA PRO A 263 -11.22 -5.55 59.30
C PRO A 263 -12.70 -5.61 58.94
N LEU A 264 -13.13 -6.81 58.54
CA LEU A 264 -14.49 -7.17 58.17
C LEU A 264 -15.49 -6.73 59.25
N ALA A 265 -16.48 -5.93 58.85
CA ALA A 265 -17.68 -5.67 59.63
C ALA A 265 -18.52 -6.96 59.77
N PRO A 266 -19.27 -7.14 60.89
CA PRO A 266 -20.00 -8.37 61.15
C PRO A 266 -21.14 -8.59 60.15
N ALA A 267 -21.29 -9.84 59.77
CA ALA A 267 -22.23 -10.34 58.78
C ALA A 267 -23.68 -9.90 59.06
N LEU A 268 -24.31 -9.26 58.08
CA LEU A 268 -25.76 -9.11 58.03
C LEU A 268 -26.38 -10.48 57.74
N THR A 269 -27.26 -10.92 58.63
CA THR A 269 -28.09 -12.12 58.48
C THR A 269 -28.93 -12.08 57.20
N PRO A 270 -29.01 -13.17 56.42
CA PRO A 270 -29.88 -13.21 55.24
C PRO A 270 -31.34 -13.34 55.66
N LEU A 271 -32.20 -12.53 55.04
CA LEU A 271 -33.66 -12.72 55.06
C LEU A 271 -34.04 -14.00 54.31
N PRO A 272 -35.02 -14.79 54.79
CA PRO A 272 -35.48 -15.97 54.10
C PRO A 272 -36.47 -15.58 52.99
N GLY A 273 -36.04 -15.74 51.75
CA GLY A 273 -36.88 -15.58 50.56
C GLY A 273 -36.20 -16.29 49.40
N THR A 274 -36.80 -17.39 48.97
CA THR A 274 -36.34 -18.28 47.89
C THR A 274 -36.09 -17.52 46.60
N LEU A 275 -34.81 -17.30 46.27
CA LEU A 275 -34.36 -17.18 44.89
C LEU A 275 -33.74 -18.52 44.56
N GLU A 276 -34.43 -19.28 43.72
CA GLU A 276 -33.87 -20.45 43.05
C GLU A 276 -32.52 -20.06 42.47
N THR A 277 -31.45 -20.64 43.03
CA THR A 277 -30.13 -20.60 42.43
C THR A 277 -30.21 -21.39 41.14
N VAL A 278 -30.53 -20.71 40.04
CA VAL A 278 -30.21 -21.19 38.71
C VAL A 278 -28.69 -21.26 38.67
N THR A 279 -28.14 -22.46 38.87
CA THR A 279 -26.76 -22.78 38.52
C THR A 279 -26.65 -22.80 37.00
N ALA A 280 -26.78 -21.63 36.38
CA ALA A 280 -26.26 -21.41 35.05
C ALA A 280 -24.75 -21.26 35.21
N ALA A 281 -24.01 -22.25 34.75
CA ALA A 281 -22.62 -22.01 34.39
C ALA A 281 -22.59 -20.74 33.50
N PRO A 282 -21.70 -19.77 33.73
CA PRO A 282 -21.59 -18.63 32.84
C PRO A 282 -21.09 -19.14 31.50
N SER A 283 -22.00 -19.56 30.61
CA SER A 283 -21.71 -19.58 29.19
C SER A 283 -21.62 -18.11 28.81
N GLY A 284 -20.40 -17.57 28.81
CA GLY A 284 -20.15 -16.25 28.24
C GLY A 284 -20.82 -16.18 26.88
N LEU A 285 -21.52 -15.07 26.60
CA LEU A 285 -22.10 -14.84 25.28
C LEU A 285 -21.02 -15.16 24.23
N PRO A 286 -21.31 -15.98 23.20
CA PRO A 286 -20.33 -16.28 22.17
C PRO A 286 -19.82 -14.97 21.55
N PHE A 287 -18.51 -14.88 21.35
CA PHE A 287 -17.91 -13.74 20.67
C PHE A 287 -18.53 -13.59 19.29
N SER A 288 -18.70 -12.34 18.84
CA SER A 288 -19.37 -12.04 17.58
C SER A 288 -18.47 -12.23 16.36
N ASP A 289 -17.22 -12.70 16.56
CA ASP A 289 -16.25 -13.05 15.52
C ASP A 289 -16.65 -14.27 14.67
N ASP A 290 -17.67 -15.04 15.05
CA ASP A 290 -18.14 -16.17 14.24
C ASP A 290 -19.42 -15.82 13.45
N ASP A 291 -20.04 -14.68 13.73
CA ASP A 291 -21.25 -14.22 13.06
C ASP A 291 -20.92 -13.28 11.89
N ASP A 292 -21.04 -13.81 10.67
CA ASP A 292 -20.76 -13.05 9.44
C ASP A 292 -21.71 -11.87 9.24
N ALA A 293 -22.95 -11.92 9.75
CA ALA A 293 -23.86 -10.78 9.66
C ALA A 293 -23.38 -9.62 10.55
N VAL A 294 -22.91 -9.93 11.76
CA VAL A 294 -22.36 -8.91 12.67
C VAL A 294 -21.06 -8.31 12.14
N LYS A 295 -20.15 -9.14 11.60
CA LYS A 295 -18.91 -8.65 10.95
C LYS A 295 -19.21 -7.71 9.78
N ASN A 296 -20.10 -8.13 8.88
CA ASN A 296 -20.43 -7.34 7.71
C ASN A 296 -21.13 -6.03 8.11
N ALA A 297 -21.99 -6.06 9.12
CA ALA A 297 -22.61 -4.84 9.66
C ALA A 297 -21.57 -3.90 10.29
N LEU A 298 -20.62 -4.43 11.07
CA LEU A 298 -19.54 -3.65 11.68
C LEU A 298 -18.70 -2.96 10.61
N LEU A 299 -18.22 -3.71 9.62
CA LEU A 299 -17.34 -3.18 8.59
C LEU A 299 -18.06 -2.25 7.62
N SER A 300 -19.33 -2.51 7.31
CA SER A 300 -20.15 -1.58 6.54
C SER A 300 -20.30 -0.24 7.27
N ALA A 301 -20.60 -0.25 8.57
CA ALA A 301 -20.66 0.96 9.39
C ALA A 301 -19.29 1.65 9.47
N PHE A 302 -18.21 0.89 9.68
CA PHE A 302 -16.85 1.44 9.73
C PHE A 302 -16.40 2.04 8.40
N LEU A 303 -16.77 1.48 7.25
CA LEU A 303 -16.37 2.04 5.96
C LEU A 303 -17.09 3.37 5.62
N SER A 304 -18.25 3.61 6.22
CA SER A 304 -19.11 4.78 5.92
C SER A 304 -19.14 5.84 7.02
N HIS A 305 -18.64 5.56 8.22
CA HIS A 305 -18.79 6.49 9.36
C HIS A 305 -18.17 7.87 9.14
N ARG A 306 -17.06 7.98 8.37
CA ARG A 306 -16.36 9.25 8.17
C ARG A 306 -17.09 10.21 7.25
N SER A 307 -17.90 9.70 6.32
CA SER A 307 -18.69 10.50 5.38
C SER A 307 -20.08 10.85 5.92
N GLN A 308 -20.48 10.29 7.06
CA GLN A 308 -21.76 10.57 7.71
C GLN A 308 -21.65 11.76 8.66
N ASP A 309 -22.66 12.61 8.64
CA ASP A 309 -22.81 13.63 9.66
C ASP A 309 -23.33 13.01 11.00
N PRO A 310 -23.28 13.74 12.13
CA PRO A 310 -23.65 13.19 13.42
C PRO A 310 -25.07 12.62 13.53
N PHE A 311 -26.03 13.14 12.75
CA PHE A 311 -27.41 12.65 12.79
C PHE A 311 -27.56 11.34 12.00
N ASP A 312 -26.93 11.24 10.82
CA ASP A 312 -26.93 10.01 10.03
C ASP A 312 -26.14 8.91 10.75
N LEU A 313 -25.01 9.26 11.37
CA LEU A 313 -24.15 8.33 12.07
C LEU A 313 -24.85 7.68 13.28
N LEU A 314 -25.68 8.44 14.00
CA LEU A 314 -26.49 7.91 15.11
C LEU A 314 -27.88 7.41 14.66
N ALA A 315 -28.19 7.48 13.36
CA ALA A 315 -29.49 7.14 12.78
C ALA A 315 -30.68 7.85 13.48
N VAL A 316 -30.55 9.16 13.74
CA VAL A 316 -31.56 9.97 14.43
C VAL A 316 -32.08 11.12 13.56
N PRO A 317 -33.35 11.54 13.71
CA PRO A 317 -33.90 12.69 12.99
C PRO A 317 -33.37 14.03 13.54
N GLU A 318 -33.48 15.11 12.76
CA GLU A 318 -32.96 16.44 13.13
C GLU A 318 -33.62 17.05 14.37
N ASN A 319 -34.86 16.66 14.64
CA ASN A 319 -35.67 17.07 15.78
C ASN A 319 -35.61 16.08 16.96
N VAL A 320 -34.57 15.24 17.01
CA VAL A 320 -34.39 14.23 18.07
C VAL A 320 -34.39 14.87 19.46
N GLN A 321 -35.14 14.24 20.36
CA GLN A 321 -35.20 14.64 21.77
C GLN A 321 -34.01 14.05 22.55
N PRO A 322 -33.52 14.69 23.63
CA PRO A 322 -32.31 14.25 24.35
C PRO A 322 -32.34 12.79 24.83
N VAL A 323 -33.51 12.32 25.29
CA VAL A 323 -33.68 10.93 25.75
C VAL A 323 -33.58 9.94 24.59
N ALA A 324 -34.20 10.27 23.45
CA ALA A 324 -34.13 9.44 22.25
C ALA A 324 -32.71 9.40 21.67
N LEU A 325 -32.01 10.53 21.68
CA LEU A 325 -30.60 10.63 21.27
C LEU A 325 -29.70 9.73 22.14
N ARG A 326 -29.85 9.81 23.47
CA ARG A 326 -29.09 8.95 24.40
C ARG A 326 -29.39 7.48 24.17
N LYS A 327 -30.65 7.10 23.94
CA LYS A 327 -31.05 5.72 23.66
C LYS A 327 -30.41 5.20 22.36
N ALA A 328 -30.39 6.02 21.31
CA ALA A 328 -29.77 5.66 20.03
C ALA A 328 -28.26 5.43 20.17
N PHE A 329 -27.55 6.34 20.85
CA PHE A 329 -26.11 6.20 21.13
C PHE A 329 -25.79 4.91 21.90
N LEU A 330 -26.53 4.62 22.98
CA LEU A 330 -26.31 3.42 23.78
C LEU A 330 -26.59 2.14 22.98
N ALA A 331 -27.64 2.12 22.16
CA ALA A 331 -27.97 0.97 21.33
C ALA A 331 -26.89 0.66 20.29
N LEU A 332 -26.31 1.69 19.63
CA LEU A 332 -25.20 1.51 18.70
C LEU A 332 -23.91 1.08 19.39
N SER A 333 -23.63 1.67 20.56
CA SER A 333 -22.46 1.33 21.38
C SER A 333 -22.49 -0.11 21.87
N ASP A 334 -23.66 -0.62 22.24
CA ASP A 334 -23.85 -2.01 22.65
C ASP A 334 -23.77 -2.99 21.46
N LYS A 335 -24.38 -2.60 20.32
CA LYS A 335 -24.37 -3.40 19.09
C LYS A 335 -22.95 -3.70 18.61
N PHE A 336 -22.07 -2.70 18.61
CA PHE A 336 -20.68 -2.80 18.16
C PHE A 336 -19.69 -2.65 19.32
N SER A 337 -20.05 -3.12 20.51
CA SER A 337 -19.15 -3.04 21.67
C SER A 337 -17.82 -3.78 21.39
N PRO A 338 -16.65 -3.14 21.62
CA PRO A 338 -15.34 -3.77 21.40
C PRO A 338 -15.15 -5.08 22.19
N LEU A 339 -15.83 -5.22 23.32
CA LEU A 339 -15.76 -6.42 24.16
C LEU A 339 -16.42 -7.64 23.53
N ARG A 340 -17.22 -7.46 22.48
CA ARG A 340 -17.86 -8.55 21.73
C ARG A 340 -16.92 -9.21 20.71
N PHE A 341 -15.74 -8.64 20.48
CA PHE A 341 -14.79 -9.11 19.48
C PHE A 341 -13.47 -9.57 20.10
N GLN A 342 -12.99 -10.75 19.70
CA GLN A 342 -11.71 -11.32 20.08
C GLN A 342 -10.60 -10.95 19.08
N THR A 343 -10.93 -10.86 17.80
CA THR A 343 -9.96 -10.50 16.76
C THR A 343 -9.51 -9.06 16.92
N ALA A 344 -8.20 -8.85 17.08
CA ALA A 344 -7.62 -7.53 17.31
C ALA A 344 -8.05 -6.48 16.26
N ASP A 345 -8.10 -6.86 14.99
CA ASP A 345 -8.50 -5.97 13.90
C ASP A 345 -9.99 -5.54 14.01
N LEU A 346 -10.91 -6.48 14.24
CA LEU A 346 -12.34 -6.17 14.41
C LEU A 346 -12.59 -5.34 15.67
N LYS A 347 -11.88 -5.65 16.76
CA LYS A 347 -11.93 -4.90 18.00
C LYS A 347 -11.49 -3.44 17.81
N GLU A 348 -10.39 -3.22 17.10
CA GLU A 348 -9.90 -1.87 16.77
C GLU A 348 -10.94 -1.07 15.96
N LYS A 349 -11.63 -1.70 15.00
CA LYS A 349 -12.70 -1.02 14.22
C LYS A 349 -13.92 -0.69 15.08
N ALA A 350 -14.30 -1.59 15.98
CA ALA A 350 -15.35 -1.36 16.96
C ALA A 350 -15.01 -0.19 17.90
N GLU A 351 -13.76 -0.10 18.38
CA GLU A 351 -13.27 1.03 19.19
C GLU A 351 -13.33 2.35 18.43
N GLY A 352 -12.89 2.36 17.17
CA GLY A 352 -12.97 3.53 16.30
C GLY A 352 -14.42 4.01 16.09
N LEU A 353 -15.36 3.09 15.85
CA LEU A 353 -16.78 3.42 15.73
C LEU A 353 -17.35 3.97 17.05
N LEU A 354 -17.00 3.37 18.19
CA LEU A 354 -17.47 3.85 19.49
C LEU A 354 -17.02 5.29 19.76
N VAL A 355 -15.76 5.62 19.43
CA VAL A 355 -15.25 7.00 19.52
C VAL A 355 -16.02 7.94 18.58
N ALA A 356 -16.29 7.52 17.35
CA ALA A 356 -17.07 8.31 16.40
C ALA A 356 -18.51 8.56 16.91
N TYR A 357 -19.18 7.53 17.43
CA TYR A 357 -20.50 7.65 18.04
C TYR A 357 -20.50 8.58 19.26
N ALA A 358 -19.47 8.50 20.11
CA ALA A 358 -19.34 9.37 21.28
C ALA A 358 -19.16 10.84 20.87
N ARG A 359 -18.34 11.10 19.85
CA ARG A 359 -18.16 12.46 19.28
C ARG A 359 -19.45 13.00 18.68
N ALA A 360 -20.18 12.19 17.92
CA ALA A 360 -21.47 12.57 17.35
C ALA A 360 -22.52 12.84 18.43
N TYR A 361 -22.57 12.01 19.47
CA TYR A 361 -23.45 12.21 20.62
C TYR A 361 -23.12 13.52 21.33
N GLY A 362 -21.84 13.79 21.60
CA GLY A 362 -21.39 15.06 22.17
C GLY A 362 -21.85 16.26 21.33
N ALA A 363 -21.57 16.23 20.02
CA ALA A 363 -21.94 17.30 19.09
C ALA A 363 -23.45 17.55 18.99
N LEU A 364 -24.29 16.53 19.17
CA LEU A 364 -25.75 16.67 19.16
C LEU A 364 -26.37 16.94 20.53
N SER A 365 -25.63 16.64 21.61
CA SER A 365 -26.07 16.92 22.98
C SER A 365 -25.96 18.40 23.34
N GLU A 366 -24.99 19.11 22.75
CA GLU A 366 -24.83 20.56 22.90
C GLU A 366 -25.77 21.32 21.98
N VAL A 367 -26.53 22.26 22.54
CA VAL A 367 -27.56 23.02 21.82
C VAL A 367 -26.97 23.83 20.65
N GLU A 368 -25.83 24.48 20.87
CA GLU A 368 -25.17 25.32 19.85
C GLU A 368 -24.59 24.49 18.70
N GLN A 369 -23.87 23.40 19.03
CA GLN A 369 -23.30 22.49 18.02
C GLN A 369 -24.41 21.79 17.22
N ALA A 370 -25.48 21.34 17.88
CA ALA A 370 -26.62 20.76 17.19
C ALA A 370 -27.30 21.75 16.23
N ALA A 371 -27.43 23.02 16.63
CA ALA A 371 -27.94 24.08 15.74
C ALA A 371 -27.01 24.33 14.54
N LEU A 372 -25.69 24.33 14.76
CA LEU A 372 -24.70 24.46 13.69
C LEU A 372 -24.80 23.32 12.67
N TRP A 373 -24.92 22.07 13.13
CA TRP A 373 -25.08 20.91 12.27
C TRP A 373 -26.39 20.93 11.48
N ARG A 374 -27.51 21.37 12.07
CA ARG A 374 -28.77 21.59 11.34
C ARG A 374 -28.61 22.65 10.24
N LYS A 375 -27.94 23.76 10.53
CA LYS A 375 -27.66 24.81 9.54
C LYS A 375 -26.77 24.29 8.41
N ARG A 376 -25.75 23.47 8.72
CA ARG A 376 -24.89 22.81 7.71
C ARG A 376 -25.71 21.88 6.80
N ARG A 377 -26.63 21.08 7.37
CA ARG A 377 -27.54 20.23 6.59
C ARG A 377 -28.47 21.04 5.68
N GLN A 378 -29.04 22.12 6.19
CA GLN A 378 -29.88 23.03 5.39
C GLN A 378 -29.09 23.63 4.23
N ALA A 379 -27.90 24.17 4.48
CA ALA A 379 -27.02 24.70 3.44
C ALA A 379 -26.60 23.63 2.42
N ALA A 380 -26.35 22.39 2.86
CA ALA A 380 -26.05 21.27 1.96
C ALA A 380 -27.24 20.88 1.08
N ARG A 381 -28.47 20.89 1.62
CA ARG A 381 -29.71 20.67 0.85
C ARG A 381 -29.92 21.78 -0.17
N GLU A 382 -29.75 23.04 0.22
CA GLU A 382 -29.88 24.20 -0.67
C GLU A 382 -28.82 24.21 -1.78
N LYS A 383 -27.58 23.80 -1.49
CA LYS A 383 -26.53 23.60 -2.51
C LYS A 383 -26.85 22.47 -3.48
N LYS A 384 -27.38 21.33 -3.00
CA LYS A 384 -27.84 20.23 -3.86
C LYS A 384 -28.97 20.65 -4.79
N THR A 385 -29.79 21.61 -4.39
CA THR A 385 -30.90 22.15 -5.20
C THR A 385 -30.46 23.27 -6.16
N SER A 386 -29.37 24.01 -5.87
CA SER A 386 -29.02 25.25 -6.59
C SER A 386 -27.84 25.18 -7.56
N THR A 387 -27.00 24.15 -7.54
CA THR A 387 -25.88 24.07 -8.50
C THR A 387 -25.55 22.64 -8.92
N GLY A 388 -25.71 22.35 -10.22
CA GLY A 388 -24.89 21.36 -10.94
C GLY A 388 -23.45 21.87 -11.13
N ARG A 389 -22.81 22.31 -10.04
CA ARG A 389 -21.38 22.58 -10.00
C ARG A 389 -20.72 21.53 -9.14
N PRO A 390 -19.58 21.03 -9.56
CA PRO A 390 -19.32 19.68 -9.19
C PRO A 390 -18.23 19.67 -8.12
N SER A 391 -18.34 18.69 -7.23
CA SER A 391 -17.84 18.76 -5.85
C SER A 391 -16.30 18.82 -5.81
N THR A 392 -15.70 19.04 -4.64
CA THR A 392 -14.26 18.84 -4.43
C THR A 392 -13.82 17.41 -4.84
N ALA A 393 -14.75 16.44 -4.90
CA ALA A 393 -14.52 15.14 -5.49
C ALA A 393 -14.32 15.17 -7.02
N GLU A 394 -14.61 16.26 -7.72
CA GLU A 394 -14.14 16.47 -9.10
C GLU A 394 -12.67 16.87 -9.20
N GLN A 395 -12.10 17.43 -8.15
CA GLN A 395 -10.67 17.72 -8.08
C GLN A 395 -9.86 16.43 -7.82
N PHE A 396 -10.50 15.42 -7.21
CA PHE A 396 -9.93 14.09 -6.96
C PHE A 396 -10.58 12.95 -7.75
N ARG A 397 -11.55 13.24 -8.62
CA ARG A 397 -11.86 12.35 -9.76
C ARG A 397 -10.53 12.16 -10.41
N ILE A 398 -10.12 10.91 -10.59
CA ILE A 398 -9.00 10.60 -11.46
C ILE A 398 -9.47 11.02 -12.87
N ARG A 399 -9.38 12.32 -13.13
CA ARG A 399 -9.66 12.97 -14.38
C ARG A 399 -8.41 12.72 -15.22
N THR A 400 -8.63 11.91 -16.24
CA THR A 400 -7.99 11.94 -17.57
C THR A 400 -6.65 11.26 -17.84
N ASP A 401 -5.87 10.77 -16.88
CA ASP A 401 -4.61 10.06 -17.22
C ASP A 401 -4.38 8.76 -16.40
N LEU A 402 -5.40 7.90 -16.24
CA LEU A 402 -5.14 6.55 -15.73
C LEU A 402 -4.21 5.83 -16.72
N LEU A 403 -3.02 5.51 -16.25
CA LEU A 403 -1.98 4.87 -17.04
C LEU A 403 -2.21 3.36 -17.08
N ASP A 404 -2.45 2.84 -18.27
CA ASP A 404 -2.56 1.41 -18.56
C ASP A 404 -1.51 1.00 -19.59
N ALA A 405 -0.69 0.00 -19.26
CA ALA A 405 0.43 -0.38 -20.09
C ALA A 405 0.00 -0.84 -21.50
N SER A 406 -1.10 -1.58 -21.60
CA SER A 406 -1.59 -2.08 -22.89
C SER A 406 -2.11 -0.96 -23.78
N THR A 407 -2.83 0.00 -23.18
CA THR A 407 -3.32 1.19 -23.88
C THR A 407 -2.17 2.07 -24.37
N GLN A 408 -1.13 2.27 -23.54
CA GLN A 408 0.07 3.02 -23.94
C GLN A 408 0.83 2.29 -25.07
N PHE A 409 0.93 0.97 -25.00
CA PHE A 409 1.56 0.16 -26.04
C PHE A 409 0.80 0.23 -27.38
N ASP A 410 -0.53 0.14 -27.36
CA ASP A 410 -1.35 0.25 -28.56
C ASP A 410 -1.23 1.63 -29.21
N GLU A 411 -1.18 2.69 -28.40
CA GLU A 411 -0.98 4.05 -28.89
C GLU A 411 0.44 4.26 -29.45
N ALA A 412 1.46 3.66 -28.82
CA ALA A 412 2.81 3.60 -29.36
C ALA A 412 2.85 2.90 -30.73
N MET A 413 2.15 1.78 -30.88
CA MET A 413 2.06 1.04 -32.13
C MET A 413 1.38 1.84 -33.25
N LYS A 414 0.33 2.62 -32.94
CA LYS A 414 -0.29 3.54 -33.91
C LYS A 414 0.70 4.61 -34.38
N ARG A 415 1.44 5.21 -33.45
CA ARG A 415 2.47 6.23 -33.75
C ARG A 415 3.64 5.66 -34.55
N LEU A 416 4.05 4.43 -34.23
CA LEU A 416 5.09 3.72 -34.97
C LEU A 416 4.68 3.49 -36.42
N LYS A 417 3.43 3.08 -36.67
CA LYS A 417 2.86 2.94 -38.03
C LYS A 417 2.78 4.28 -38.76
N ALA A 418 2.55 5.38 -38.03
CA ALA A 418 2.54 6.73 -38.56
C ALA A 418 3.95 7.36 -38.70
N THR A 419 5.02 6.56 -38.61
CA THR A 419 6.44 6.96 -38.66
C THR A 419 6.86 8.05 -37.66
N ASN A 420 6.03 8.31 -36.65
CA ASN A 420 6.37 9.19 -35.54
C ASN A 420 7.20 8.41 -34.50
N HIS A 421 8.48 8.18 -34.81
CA HIS A 421 9.38 7.37 -33.98
C HIS A 421 9.61 7.98 -32.59
N SER A 422 9.71 9.31 -32.49
CA SER A 422 9.86 10.00 -31.19
C SER A 422 8.63 9.79 -30.31
N GLY A 423 7.43 10.00 -30.87
CA GLY A 423 6.18 9.78 -30.14
C GLY A 423 5.93 8.31 -29.82
N ALA A 424 6.33 7.38 -30.70
CA ALA A 424 6.24 5.95 -30.43
C ALA A 424 7.17 5.54 -29.27
N PHE A 425 8.42 6.03 -29.28
CA PHE A 425 9.39 5.75 -28.23
C PHE A 425 8.89 6.22 -26.86
N GLU A 426 8.34 7.44 -26.78
CA GLU A 426 7.76 7.99 -25.54
C GLU A 426 6.65 7.09 -24.98
N TYR A 427 5.70 6.65 -25.80
CA TYR A 427 4.60 5.80 -25.35
C TYR A 427 5.05 4.35 -25.04
N PHE A 428 6.04 3.81 -25.75
CA PHE A 428 6.66 2.53 -25.37
C PHE A 428 7.41 2.65 -24.04
N GLU A 429 8.04 3.79 -23.77
CA GLU A 429 8.64 4.07 -22.46
C GLU A 429 7.59 4.11 -21.37
N TYR A 430 6.44 4.74 -21.60
CA TYR A 430 5.30 4.69 -20.66
C TYR A 430 4.81 3.26 -20.41
N ALA A 431 4.63 2.46 -21.46
CA ALA A 431 4.24 1.07 -21.31
C ALA A 431 5.26 0.27 -20.47
N CYS A 432 6.56 0.47 -20.71
CA CYS A 432 7.63 -0.18 -19.95
C CYS A 432 7.71 0.28 -18.49
N ASP A 433 7.48 1.57 -18.22
CA ASP A 433 7.48 2.14 -16.88
C ASP A 433 6.32 1.61 -16.04
N ILE A 434 5.18 1.28 -16.66
CA ILE A 434 4.01 0.70 -15.99
C ILE A 434 4.18 -0.81 -15.82
N ASP A 435 4.50 -1.52 -16.91
CA ASP A 435 4.63 -2.98 -16.95
C ASP A 435 5.82 -3.38 -17.83
N PRO A 436 6.99 -3.71 -17.25
CA PRO A 436 8.24 -3.91 -17.97
C PRO A 436 8.31 -5.28 -18.67
N LYS A 437 7.31 -5.63 -19.49
CA LYS A 437 7.25 -6.85 -20.30
C LYS A 437 8.41 -6.91 -21.31
N PRO A 438 8.98 -8.11 -21.57
CA PRO A 438 10.02 -8.29 -22.59
C PRO A 438 9.62 -7.74 -23.96
N LEU A 439 8.37 -7.96 -24.38
CA LEU A 439 7.81 -7.41 -25.61
C LEU A 439 7.87 -5.87 -25.67
N TYR A 440 7.43 -5.19 -24.60
CA TYR A 440 7.39 -3.73 -24.56
C TYR A 440 8.80 -3.14 -24.60
N LYS A 441 9.74 -3.77 -23.88
CA LYS A 441 11.16 -3.39 -23.91
C LYS A 441 11.76 -3.57 -25.30
N ALA A 442 11.44 -4.65 -26.00
CA ALA A 442 11.91 -4.90 -27.37
C ALA A 442 11.45 -3.79 -28.33
N TYR A 443 10.17 -3.43 -28.28
CA TYR A 443 9.62 -2.35 -29.10
C TYR A 443 10.16 -0.96 -28.73
N ARG A 444 10.41 -0.69 -27.43
CA ARG A 444 11.08 0.54 -26.99
C ARG A 444 12.49 0.65 -27.58
N ALA A 445 13.28 -0.42 -27.51
CA ALA A 445 14.63 -0.45 -28.08
C ALA A 445 14.60 -0.24 -29.60
N TRP A 446 13.64 -0.86 -30.28
CA TRP A 446 13.42 -0.68 -31.71
C TRP A 446 13.02 0.76 -32.08
N ALA A 447 12.06 1.34 -31.37
CA ALA A 447 11.65 2.72 -31.59
C ALA A 447 12.81 3.70 -31.36
N ARG A 448 13.66 3.45 -30.35
CA ARG A 448 14.88 4.24 -30.12
C ARG A 448 15.84 4.17 -31.31
N TYR A 449 16.10 2.97 -31.82
CA TYR A 449 16.95 2.82 -33.00
C TYR A 449 16.37 3.61 -34.18
N LEU A 450 15.07 3.50 -34.44
CA LEU A 450 14.41 4.23 -35.53
C LEU A 450 14.44 5.76 -35.38
N MET A 451 14.51 6.30 -34.16
CA MET A 451 14.67 7.75 -33.96
C MET A 451 16.00 8.26 -34.53
N LYS A 452 17.08 7.54 -34.29
CA LYS A 452 18.42 7.91 -34.75
C LYS A 452 19.32 6.69 -34.91
N PRO A 453 19.25 5.98 -36.06
CA PRO A 453 19.99 4.73 -36.28
C PRO A 453 21.49 4.87 -36.02
N GLU A 454 22.09 5.94 -36.55
CA GLU A 454 23.54 6.24 -36.46
C GLU A 454 24.06 6.40 -35.03
N ALA A 455 23.19 6.76 -34.08
CA ALA A 455 23.58 7.02 -32.69
C ALA A 455 23.13 5.93 -31.72
N HIS A 456 22.07 5.18 -32.07
CA HIS A 456 21.38 4.31 -31.12
C HIS A 456 21.51 2.82 -31.40
N GLY A 457 22.16 2.38 -32.49
CA GLY A 457 22.29 0.94 -32.81
C GLY A 457 22.95 0.12 -31.71
N LYS A 458 24.11 0.55 -31.19
CA LYS A 458 24.81 -0.16 -30.09
C LYS A 458 23.96 -0.26 -28.81
N LEU A 459 23.30 0.83 -28.43
CA LEU A 459 22.46 0.86 -27.23
C LEU A 459 21.21 -0.03 -27.39
N ALA A 460 20.57 0.01 -28.56
CA ALA A 460 19.42 -0.84 -28.85
C ALA A 460 19.80 -2.34 -28.82
N LEU A 461 20.97 -2.72 -29.34
CA LEU A 461 21.46 -4.10 -29.25
C LEU A 461 21.71 -4.55 -27.80
N GLN A 462 22.25 -3.68 -26.95
CA GLN A 462 22.45 -3.98 -25.53
C GLN A 462 21.10 -4.24 -24.84
N GLU A 463 20.11 -3.35 -25.03
CA GLU A 463 18.78 -3.53 -24.45
C GLU A 463 18.08 -4.80 -24.98
N LEU A 464 18.15 -5.07 -26.27
CA LEU A 464 17.57 -6.28 -26.85
C LEU A 464 18.24 -7.54 -26.30
N GLN A 465 19.55 -7.51 -26.05
CA GLN A 465 20.25 -8.62 -25.43
C GLN A 465 19.79 -8.84 -23.98
N GLU A 466 19.51 -7.78 -23.21
CA GLU A 466 18.90 -7.90 -21.88
C GLU A 466 17.50 -8.49 -21.93
N VAL A 467 16.68 -8.09 -22.91
CA VAL A 467 15.35 -8.68 -23.15
C VAL A 467 15.48 -10.18 -23.43
N LEU A 468 16.42 -10.57 -24.28
CA LEU A 468 16.64 -11.98 -24.65
C LEU A 468 17.25 -12.82 -23.52
N LYS A 469 17.96 -12.21 -22.58
CA LYS A 469 18.36 -12.88 -21.33
C LYS A 469 17.16 -13.17 -20.42
N GLN A 470 16.15 -12.30 -20.42
CA GLN A 470 14.92 -12.47 -19.64
C GLN A 470 13.98 -13.48 -20.31
N GLU A 471 13.72 -13.31 -21.61
CA GLU A 471 12.83 -14.16 -22.38
C GLU A 471 13.47 -14.53 -23.73
N PRO A 472 14.19 -15.66 -23.79
CA PRO A 472 14.81 -16.14 -25.03
C PRO A 472 13.82 -16.47 -26.15
N GLY A 473 12.53 -16.63 -25.82
CA GLY A 473 11.44 -16.95 -26.75
C GLY A 473 10.75 -15.75 -27.40
N CYS A 474 11.17 -14.52 -27.11
CA CYS A 474 10.57 -13.32 -27.72
C CYS A 474 10.98 -13.18 -29.19
N GLU A 475 10.04 -13.43 -30.11
CA GLU A 475 10.25 -13.35 -31.56
C GLU A 475 10.70 -11.95 -31.99
N GLU A 476 10.01 -10.92 -31.51
CA GLU A 476 10.25 -9.51 -31.86
C GLU A 476 11.64 -9.06 -31.43
N ALA A 477 12.12 -9.49 -30.26
CA ALA A 477 13.46 -9.15 -29.79
C ALA A 477 14.55 -9.74 -30.70
N TRP A 478 14.40 -10.98 -31.17
CA TRP A 478 15.32 -11.57 -32.15
C TRP A 478 15.23 -10.86 -33.51
N PHE A 479 14.03 -10.57 -33.98
CA PHE A 479 13.84 -9.86 -35.24
C PHE A 479 14.48 -8.45 -35.22
N PHE A 480 14.23 -7.66 -34.17
CA PHE A 480 14.83 -6.33 -34.02
C PHE A 480 16.34 -6.40 -33.85
N THR A 481 16.86 -7.43 -33.16
CA THR A 481 18.32 -7.65 -33.08
C THR A 481 18.90 -7.85 -34.49
N GLY A 482 18.21 -8.60 -35.34
CA GLY A 482 18.57 -8.77 -36.75
C GLY A 482 18.59 -7.47 -37.54
N GLU A 483 17.51 -6.69 -37.45
CA GLU A 483 17.38 -5.40 -38.16
C GLU A 483 18.42 -4.37 -37.73
N VAL A 484 18.66 -4.23 -36.42
CA VAL A 484 19.66 -3.30 -35.90
C VAL A 484 21.07 -3.76 -36.28
N SER A 485 21.37 -5.06 -36.16
CA SER A 485 22.68 -5.62 -36.55
C SER A 485 22.93 -5.43 -38.05
N ARG A 486 21.90 -5.57 -38.88
CA ARG A 486 21.94 -5.31 -40.33
C ARG A 486 22.28 -3.84 -40.62
N GLY A 487 21.65 -2.90 -39.91
CA GLY A 487 21.93 -1.46 -40.04
C GLY A 487 23.34 -1.07 -39.60
N GLU A 488 23.89 -1.73 -38.59
CA GLU A 488 25.27 -1.55 -38.10
C GLU A 488 26.32 -2.28 -38.98
N GLY A 489 25.90 -3.00 -40.03
CA GLY A 489 26.81 -3.77 -40.90
C GLY A 489 27.32 -5.09 -40.30
N GLN A 490 26.73 -5.55 -39.19
CA GLN A 490 27.07 -6.79 -38.51
C GLN A 490 26.30 -7.97 -39.11
N TRP A 491 26.60 -8.29 -40.38
CA TRP A 491 25.82 -9.22 -41.19
C TRP A 491 25.72 -10.64 -40.60
N ALA A 492 26.78 -11.15 -39.99
CA ALA A 492 26.79 -12.49 -39.38
C ALA A 492 25.86 -12.57 -38.15
N GLN A 493 25.84 -11.52 -37.32
CA GLN A 493 24.95 -11.44 -36.16
C GLN A 493 23.49 -11.27 -36.60
N ALA A 494 23.26 -10.49 -37.67
CA ALA A 494 21.93 -10.34 -38.26
C ALA A 494 21.36 -11.69 -38.74
N GLU A 495 22.18 -12.48 -39.44
CA GLU A 495 21.78 -13.81 -39.92
C GLU A 495 21.38 -14.74 -38.77
N ASP A 496 22.21 -14.83 -37.72
CA ASP A 496 21.93 -15.68 -36.55
C ASP A 496 20.64 -15.26 -35.84
N ALA A 497 20.43 -13.94 -35.68
CA ALA A 497 19.21 -13.41 -35.07
C ALA A 497 17.95 -13.75 -35.88
N TYR A 498 17.96 -13.60 -37.22
CA TYR A 498 16.84 -13.99 -38.06
C TYR A 498 16.58 -15.50 -38.05
N ARG A 499 17.62 -16.33 -38.01
CA ARG A 499 17.47 -17.80 -37.87
C ARG A 499 16.79 -18.17 -36.55
N LYS A 500 17.12 -17.48 -35.46
CA LYS A 500 16.49 -17.67 -34.16
C LYS A 500 15.03 -17.21 -34.15
N ALA A 501 14.72 -16.05 -34.76
CA ALA A 501 13.35 -15.60 -34.94
C ALA A 501 12.52 -16.61 -35.77
N PHE A 502 13.08 -17.13 -36.87
CA PHE A 502 12.44 -18.17 -37.68
C PHE A 502 12.18 -19.47 -36.91
N LYS A 503 13.10 -19.86 -36.02
CA LYS A 503 12.91 -21.05 -35.16
C LYS A 503 11.71 -20.88 -34.22
N ILE A 504 11.46 -19.67 -33.73
CA ILE A 504 10.33 -19.35 -32.85
C ILE A 504 9.02 -19.31 -33.64
N ASN A 505 9.02 -18.66 -34.81
CA ASN A 505 7.85 -18.58 -35.69
C ASN A 505 8.16 -19.02 -37.13
N PRO A 506 8.14 -20.34 -37.41
CA PRO A 506 8.49 -20.88 -38.73
C PRO A 506 7.49 -20.53 -39.84
N LYS A 507 6.31 -20.00 -39.49
CA LYS A 507 5.26 -19.64 -40.46
C LYS A 507 5.54 -18.30 -41.14
N ASN A 508 6.34 -17.44 -40.50
CA ASN A 508 6.68 -16.14 -41.05
C ASN A 508 7.78 -16.28 -42.12
N ARG A 509 7.37 -16.24 -43.41
CA ARG A 509 8.28 -16.40 -44.55
C ARG A 509 9.30 -15.26 -44.69
N GLN A 510 9.03 -14.10 -44.10
CA GLN A 510 9.93 -12.93 -44.17
C GLN A 510 11.34 -13.24 -43.66
N TYR A 511 11.47 -14.10 -42.63
CA TYR A 511 12.78 -14.45 -42.10
C TYR A 511 13.63 -15.24 -43.07
N VAL A 512 13.02 -16.08 -43.93
CA VAL A 512 13.76 -16.86 -44.93
C VAL A 512 14.39 -15.91 -45.96
N ASP A 513 13.62 -14.91 -46.41
CA ASP A 513 14.10 -13.92 -47.38
C ASP A 513 15.23 -13.07 -46.78
N LEU A 514 15.07 -12.61 -45.52
CA LEU A 514 16.09 -11.83 -44.81
C LEU A 514 17.38 -12.62 -44.56
N VAL A 515 17.29 -13.91 -44.23
CA VAL A 515 18.47 -14.79 -44.09
C VAL A 515 19.18 -14.95 -45.43
N GLN A 516 18.46 -15.16 -46.53
CA GLN A 516 19.08 -15.29 -47.86
C GLN A 516 19.76 -13.99 -48.30
N GLU A 517 19.16 -12.83 -48.02
CA GLU A 517 19.72 -11.53 -48.33
C GLU A 517 21.01 -11.27 -47.53
N THR A 518 20.99 -11.50 -46.23
CA THR A 518 22.16 -11.33 -45.35
C THR A 518 23.28 -12.30 -45.72
N MET A 519 22.99 -13.57 -46.01
CA MET A 519 24.01 -14.54 -46.44
C MET A 519 24.76 -14.12 -47.72
N LYS A 520 24.08 -13.47 -48.68
CA LYS A 520 24.72 -12.95 -49.90
C LYS A 520 25.71 -11.81 -49.61
N ARG A 521 25.48 -11.07 -48.52
CA ARG A 521 26.34 -9.97 -48.06
C ARG A 521 27.49 -10.45 -47.18
N VAL A 522 27.30 -11.51 -46.38
CA VAL A 522 28.37 -12.15 -45.58
C VAL A 522 29.43 -12.81 -46.48
N LYS A 523 29.02 -13.33 -47.64
CA LYS A 523 29.91 -14.02 -48.60
C LYS A 523 30.66 -13.07 -49.55
N ARG A 524 30.33 -11.79 -49.56
CA ARG A 524 31.03 -10.73 -50.30
C ARG A 524 31.95 -9.99 -49.34
#